data_AF-A0A2N1M3I5-F1
#
_entry.id   AF-A0A2N1M3I5-F1
#
_cell.length_a   1.000
_cell.length_b   1.000
_cell.length_c   1.000
_cell.angle_alpha   90.00
_cell.angle_beta   90.00
_cell.angle_gamma   90.00
#
_symmetry.space_group_name_H-M   'P 1'
#
loop_
_entity.id
_entity.type
_entity.pdbx_description
1 polymer ?
#
loop_
_entity_poly.entity_id
_entity_poly.type
_entity_poly.pdbx_seq_one_letter_code
_entity_poly.pdbx_strand_id
1 'polypeptide(L)'
;MFIASIKVARAKQLQRRTRHILKFDSVTTQQWESFSIHTDSLCDVPLSTFSTWHVNQQCEYLHSRILKAANAFLPSVTVGNQHTPTMPKDLEALTQHYHFLSRLLHSIRLLRKYPFTYYNRYECTWSTHFIRLQKILFLYKKIISSTLYGLLLLKEKDFQESSIHAKLEDRDNNFETDISAFIDFALSRTRHRITLDHVFIDHPTQPKLLTDPHDIDDAVINHFQNSVPIKSSPPDNISTLPERWFSAYRLIDDVDSSIYNSLLDSPTLEEWLSTVSSMPNDKAPGPSMITYEMLKHVGPNTSALVLILVQSCFYTADIPDLWRQVMVFPIPKPHEWK
;
A
#
# COMPACT_ATOMS: atom_id res chain seq x y z
N MET A 1 1.58 -1.12 -9.08
CA MET A 1 1.92 -1.83 -7.80
C MET A 1 2.35 -0.87 -6.68
N PHE A 2 3.27 0.08 -6.91
CA PHE A 2 3.76 1.02 -5.88
C PHE A 2 2.70 1.95 -5.24
N ILE A 3 1.80 2.54 -6.04
CA ILE A 3 0.72 3.42 -5.53
C ILE A 3 -0.18 2.69 -4.53
N ALA A 4 -0.52 1.42 -4.83
CA ALA A 4 -1.33 0.59 -3.95
C ALA A 4 -0.61 0.35 -2.61
N SER A 5 0.69 0.05 -2.64
CA SER A 5 1.52 -0.19 -1.46
C SER A 5 1.64 1.05 -0.55
N ILE A 6 1.79 2.25 -1.13
CA ILE A 6 1.89 3.51 -0.37
C ILE A 6 0.57 3.85 0.32
N LYS A 7 -0.57 3.66 -0.38
CA LYS A 7 -1.90 3.85 0.22
C LYS A 7 -2.19 2.83 1.32
N VAL A 8 -1.70 1.58 1.20
CA VAL A 8 -1.78 0.57 2.27
C VAL A 8 -0.94 1.00 3.47
N ALA A 9 0.31 1.39 3.26
CA ALA A 9 1.22 1.80 4.32
C ALA A 9 0.67 3.01 5.09
N ARG A 10 0.20 4.05 4.39
CA ARG A 10 -0.45 5.22 5.03
C ARG A 10 -1.71 4.84 5.80
N ALA A 11 -2.55 3.94 5.25
CA ALA A 11 -3.75 3.50 5.96
C ALA A 11 -3.39 2.75 7.26
N LYS A 12 -2.34 1.92 7.25
CA LYS A 12 -1.83 1.27 8.46
C LYS A 12 -1.29 2.28 9.47
N GLN A 13 -0.51 3.27 9.05
CA GLN A 13 0.00 4.35 9.91
C GLN A 13 -1.14 5.14 10.59
N LEU A 14 -2.22 5.42 9.85
CA LEU A 14 -3.40 6.10 10.37
C LEU A 14 -4.39 5.15 11.11
N GLN A 15 -4.00 3.89 11.35
CA GLN A 15 -4.83 2.84 11.95
C GLN A 15 -6.20 2.64 11.24
N ARG A 16 -6.25 2.93 9.93
CA ARG A 16 -7.46 2.80 9.12
C ARG A 16 -7.61 1.38 8.59
N ARG A 17 -8.81 0.82 8.79
CA ARG A 17 -9.18 -0.53 8.28
C ARG A 17 -9.40 -0.56 6.77
N THR A 18 -9.64 0.60 6.15
CA THR A 18 -9.87 0.76 4.72
C THR A 18 -9.01 1.86 4.13
N ARG A 19 -8.81 1.82 2.82
CA ARG A 19 -8.13 2.88 2.06
C ARG A 19 -8.94 3.25 0.82
N HIS A 20 -8.97 4.55 0.53
CA HIS A 20 -9.61 5.10 -0.66
C HIS A 20 -8.59 5.19 -1.80
N ILE A 21 -8.94 4.66 -2.98
CA ILE A 21 -8.06 4.62 -4.14
C ILE A 21 -8.82 5.16 -5.35
N LEU A 22 -8.35 6.25 -5.93
CA LEU A 22 -8.78 6.72 -7.25
C LEU A 22 -8.27 5.77 -8.33
N LYS A 23 -9.14 5.44 -9.30
CA LYS A 23 -8.84 4.54 -10.41
C LYS A 23 -8.71 5.34 -11.71
N PHE A 24 -7.50 5.85 -11.98
CA PHE A 24 -7.22 6.66 -13.16
C PHE A 24 -7.35 5.87 -14.48
N ASP A 25 -7.01 4.58 -14.49
CA ASP A 25 -7.11 3.72 -15.68
C ASP A 25 -8.54 3.55 -16.24
N SER A 26 -9.55 3.86 -15.42
CA SER A 26 -10.96 3.75 -15.79
C SER A 26 -11.65 5.10 -16.03
N VAL A 27 -10.91 6.20 -16.01
CA VAL A 27 -11.50 7.54 -16.16
C VAL A 27 -11.75 7.84 -17.63
N THR A 28 -12.98 8.18 -17.98
CA THR A 28 -13.33 8.58 -19.34
C THR A 28 -12.98 10.04 -19.60
N THR A 29 -12.83 10.42 -20.87
CA THR A 29 -12.59 11.82 -21.26
C THR A 29 -13.68 12.76 -20.73
N GLN A 30 -14.94 12.32 -20.74
CA GLN A 30 -16.07 13.09 -20.21
C GLN A 30 -15.97 13.31 -18.69
N GLN A 31 -15.45 12.35 -17.94
CA GLN A 31 -15.22 12.50 -16.50
C GLN A 31 -14.10 13.52 -16.23
N TRP A 32 -13.05 13.53 -17.06
CA TRP A 32 -12.01 14.55 -16.97
C TRP A 32 -12.51 15.94 -17.34
N GLU A 33 -13.34 16.09 -18.36
CA GLU A 33 -14.00 17.35 -18.69
C GLU A 33 -14.89 17.83 -17.54
N SER A 34 -15.68 16.92 -16.95
CA SER A 34 -16.55 17.24 -15.80
C SER A 34 -15.73 17.66 -14.57
N PHE A 35 -14.61 16.96 -14.30
CA PHE A 35 -13.67 17.33 -13.26
C PHE A 35 -13.08 18.73 -13.51
N SER A 36 -12.63 19.01 -14.73
CA SER A 36 -12.05 20.28 -15.15
C SER A 36 -13.02 21.45 -14.95
N ILE A 37 -14.24 21.33 -15.47
CA ILE A 37 -15.30 22.34 -15.32
C ILE A 37 -15.62 22.57 -13.84
N HIS A 38 -15.71 21.49 -13.04
CA HIS A 38 -16.02 21.62 -11.63
C HIS A 38 -14.89 22.23 -10.81
N THR A 39 -13.62 21.95 -11.16
CA THR A 39 -12.48 22.61 -10.49
C THR A 39 -12.53 24.12 -10.67
N ASP A 40 -12.83 24.60 -11.88
CA ASP A 40 -12.94 26.03 -12.16
C ASP A 40 -14.14 26.67 -11.48
N SER A 41 -15.30 26.00 -11.50
CA SER A 41 -16.50 26.46 -10.80
C SER A 41 -16.35 26.51 -9.28
N LEU A 42 -15.37 25.82 -8.71
CA LEU A 42 -15.08 25.88 -7.28
C LEU A 42 -14.07 26.98 -6.92
N CYS A 43 -13.40 27.53 -7.94
CA CYS A 43 -12.32 28.50 -7.84
C CYS A 43 -12.79 29.89 -8.33
N ASP A 44 -13.76 30.48 -7.62
CA ASP A 44 -14.40 31.75 -8.03
C ASP A 44 -13.61 33.02 -7.67
N VAL A 45 -12.39 32.87 -7.14
CA VAL A 45 -11.59 34.01 -6.67
C VAL A 45 -10.87 34.67 -7.84
N PRO A 46 -10.94 36.01 -7.99
CA PRO A 46 -10.18 36.72 -9.00
C PRO A 46 -8.67 36.51 -8.83
N LEU A 47 -7.95 36.35 -9.93
CA LEU A 47 -6.50 36.12 -9.94
C LEU A 47 -5.73 37.20 -9.17
N SER A 48 -6.15 38.47 -9.29
CA SER A 48 -5.55 39.62 -8.59
C SER A 48 -5.76 39.59 -7.08
N THR A 49 -6.90 39.07 -6.61
CA THR A 49 -7.14 38.89 -5.17
C THR A 49 -6.32 37.73 -4.65
N PHE A 50 -6.29 36.62 -5.39
CA PHE A 50 -5.56 35.42 -5.01
C PHE A 50 -4.06 35.65 -4.89
N SER A 51 -3.46 36.46 -5.78
CA SER A 51 -2.03 36.78 -5.73
C SER A 51 -1.60 37.57 -4.48
N THR A 52 -2.53 38.24 -3.79
CA THR A 52 -2.23 38.97 -2.54
C THR A 52 -2.22 38.07 -1.31
N TRP A 53 -2.70 36.83 -1.42
CA TRP A 53 -2.79 35.92 -0.29
C TRP A 53 -1.43 35.35 0.10
N HIS A 54 -1.31 34.95 1.36
CA HIS A 54 -0.13 34.23 1.83
C HIS A 54 -0.02 32.86 1.13
N VAL A 55 1.20 32.39 0.87
CA VAL A 55 1.51 31.15 0.13
C VAL A 55 0.78 29.93 0.72
N ASN A 56 0.70 29.83 2.06
CA ASN A 56 -0.10 28.79 2.73
C ASN A 56 -1.60 28.88 2.42
N GLN A 57 -2.18 30.09 2.44
CA GLN A 57 -3.61 30.28 2.17
C GLN A 57 -3.95 29.94 0.72
N GLN A 58 -3.09 30.35 -0.21
CA GLN A 58 -3.19 29.97 -1.62
C GLN A 58 -3.16 28.45 -1.79
N CYS A 59 -2.21 27.78 -1.14
CA CYS A 59 -2.05 26.33 -1.18
C CYS A 59 -3.25 25.59 -0.61
N GLU A 60 -3.72 25.95 0.59
CA GLU A 60 -4.88 25.32 1.24
C GLU A 60 -6.16 25.52 0.45
N TYR A 61 -6.35 26.72 -0.13
CA TYR A 61 -7.50 27.02 -0.98
C TYR A 61 -7.54 26.07 -2.18
N LEU A 62 -6.47 26.03 -2.99
CA LEU A 62 -6.36 25.17 -4.16
C LEU A 62 -6.48 23.69 -3.79
N HIS A 63 -5.82 23.29 -2.71
CA HIS A 63 -5.82 21.91 -2.21
C HIS A 63 -7.24 21.42 -1.91
N SER A 64 -8.01 22.22 -1.16
CA SER A 64 -9.38 21.87 -0.79
C SER A 64 -10.29 21.70 -2.02
N ARG A 65 -10.15 22.55 -3.05
CA ARG A 65 -11.01 22.55 -4.23
C ARG A 65 -10.69 21.43 -5.19
N ILE A 66 -9.41 21.20 -5.47
CA ILE A 66 -8.96 20.11 -6.34
C ILE A 66 -9.41 18.76 -5.76
N LEU A 67 -9.23 18.54 -4.46
CA LEU A 67 -9.67 17.30 -3.83
C LEU A 67 -11.20 17.16 -3.79
N LYS A 68 -11.93 18.27 -3.56
CA LYS A 68 -13.40 18.25 -3.58
C LYS A 68 -13.92 17.86 -4.97
N ALA A 69 -13.35 18.41 -6.04
CA ALA A 69 -13.70 18.04 -7.40
C ALA A 69 -13.32 16.59 -7.73
N ALA A 70 -12.12 16.16 -7.32
CA ALA A 70 -11.65 14.80 -7.54
C ALA A 70 -12.59 13.77 -6.88
N ASN A 71 -13.01 14.01 -5.65
CA ASN A 71 -13.91 13.10 -4.94
C ASN A 71 -15.34 13.08 -5.52
N ALA A 72 -15.75 14.12 -6.26
CA ALA A 72 -17.07 14.19 -6.87
C ALA A 72 -17.15 13.49 -8.23
N PHE A 73 -16.10 13.63 -9.06
CA PHE A 73 -16.15 13.22 -10.48
C PHE A 73 -15.22 12.06 -10.84
N LEU A 74 -14.18 11.81 -10.04
CA LEU A 74 -13.23 10.74 -10.34
C LEU A 74 -13.64 9.43 -9.65
N PRO A 75 -13.64 8.31 -10.38
CA PRO A 75 -13.99 7.00 -9.85
C PRO A 75 -13.01 6.58 -8.77
N SER A 76 -13.56 6.10 -7.65
CA SER A 76 -12.80 5.64 -6.52
C SER A 76 -13.29 4.29 -6.01
N VAL A 77 -12.40 3.55 -5.36
CA VAL A 77 -12.71 2.30 -4.68
C VAL A 77 -12.18 2.33 -3.26
N THR A 78 -13.02 1.91 -2.33
CA THR A 78 -12.62 1.65 -0.95
C THR A 78 -12.17 0.20 -0.85
N VAL A 79 -10.91 -0.02 -0.52
CA VAL A 79 -10.33 -1.36 -0.37
C VAL A 79 -10.10 -1.65 1.12
N GLY A 80 -10.60 -2.78 1.59
CA GLY A 80 -10.32 -3.30 2.93
C GLY A 80 -8.88 -3.79 3.07
N ASN A 81 -8.27 -3.56 4.23
CA ASN A 81 -6.90 -3.98 4.52
C ASN A 81 -6.80 -5.36 5.20
N GLN A 82 -7.93 -6.06 5.40
CA GLN A 82 -7.98 -7.34 6.10
C GLN A 82 -8.11 -8.49 5.10
N HIS A 83 -7.11 -9.38 5.08
CA HIS A 83 -7.21 -10.67 4.41
C HIS A 83 -7.75 -11.69 5.42
N THR A 84 -9.00 -12.11 5.26
CA THR A 84 -9.52 -13.30 5.92
C THR A 84 -9.28 -14.49 5.00
N PRO A 85 -8.41 -15.46 5.37
CA PRO A 85 -8.25 -16.67 4.59
C PRO A 85 -9.57 -17.44 4.60
N THR A 86 -10.11 -17.73 3.42
CA THR A 86 -11.31 -18.55 3.26
C THR A 86 -10.95 -19.99 3.57
N MET A 87 -11.49 -20.55 4.65
CA MET A 87 -11.21 -21.93 5.06
C MET A 87 -11.74 -22.91 4.00
N PRO A 88 -10.94 -23.87 3.51
CA PRO A 88 -11.41 -24.90 2.58
C PRO A 88 -12.55 -25.72 3.20
N LYS A 89 -13.59 -26.01 2.40
CA LYS A 89 -14.82 -26.69 2.85
C LYS A 89 -14.57 -28.08 3.48
N ASP A 90 -13.51 -28.76 3.06
CA ASP A 90 -13.14 -30.08 3.58
C ASP A 90 -12.56 -30.01 5.01
N LEU A 91 -11.83 -28.93 5.33
CA LEU A 91 -11.30 -28.68 6.67
C LEU A 91 -12.43 -28.29 7.65
N GLU A 92 -13.46 -27.61 7.13
CA GLU A 92 -14.68 -27.30 7.89
C GLU A 92 -15.46 -28.57 8.27
N ALA A 93 -15.63 -29.50 7.32
CA ALA A 93 -16.28 -30.78 7.58
C ALA A 93 -15.54 -31.65 8.62
N LEU A 94 -14.20 -31.70 8.53
CA LEU A 94 -13.37 -32.42 9.51
C LEU A 94 -13.48 -31.82 10.92
N THR A 95 -13.46 -30.49 11.01
CA THR A 95 -13.59 -29.76 12.28
C THR A 95 -14.97 -30.02 12.92
N GLN A 96 -16.03 -30.05 12.12
CA GLN A 96 -17.38 -30.37 12.59
C GLN A 96 -17.50 -31.82 13.12
N HIS A 97 -16.86 -32.80 12.46
CA HIS A 97 -16.81 -34.18 12.95
C HIS A 97 -16.06 -34.29 14.29
N TYR A 98 -14.92 -33.61 14.44
CA TYR A 98 -14.14 -33.58 15.68
C TYR A 98 -14.92 -32.94 16.84
N HIS A 99 -15.61 -31.81 16.58
CA HIS A 99 -16.43 -31.13 17.59
C HIS A 99 -17.60 -32.02 18.04
N PHE A 100 -18.25 -32.72 17.11
CA PHE A 100 -19.32 -33.66 17.42
C PHE A 100 -18.83 -34.80 18.34
N LEU A 101 -17.70 -35.43 18.01
CA LEU A 101 -17.11 -36.51 18.82
C LEU A 101 -16.69 -36.02 20.21
N SER A 102 -16.10 -34.82 20.30
CA SER A 102 -15.69 -34.22 21.57
C SER A 102 -16.88 -33.93 22.49
N ARG A 103 -17.97 -33.39 21.94
CA ARG A 103 -19.22 -33.15 22.69
C ARG A 103 -19.85 -34.47 23.15
N LEU A 104 -19.83 -35.49 22.30
CA LEU A 104 -20.34 -36.82 22.65
C LEU A 104 -19.52 -37.46 23.79
N LEU A 105 -18.19 -37.36 23.74
CA LEU A 105 -17.32 -37.87 24.79
C LEU A 105 -17.59 -37.16 26.12
N HIS A 106 -17.85 -35.85 26.07
CA HIS A 106 -18.21 -35.08 27.25
C HIS A 106 -19.57 -35.52 27.83
N SER A 107 -20.60 -35.73 27.00
CA SER A 107 -21.90 -36.22 27.48
C SER A 107 -21.83 -37.65 28.01
N ILE A 108 -21.00 -38.53 27.45
CA ILE A 108 -20.71 -39.86 28.03
C ILE A 108 -20.09 -39.74 29.42
N ARG A 109 -19.09 -38.85 29.58
CA ARG A 109 -18.45 -38.59 30.88
C ARG A 109 -19.43 -38.07 31.93
N LEU A 110 -20.34 -37.17 31.53
CA LEU A 110 -21.38 -36.65 32.42
C LEU A 110 -22.41 -37.72 32.80
N LEU A 111 -22.83 -38.55 31.85
CA LEU A 111 -23.76 -39.67 32.11
C LEU A 111 -23.15 -40.69 33.09
N ARG A 112 -21.83 -40.95 32.98
CA ARG A 112 -21.11 -41.81 33.93
C ARG A 112 -21.02 -41.19 35.34
N LYS A 113 -20.95 -39.86 35.44
CA LYS A 113 -20.82 -39.14 36.71
C LYS A 113 -22.18 -38.95 37.41
N TYR A 114 -23.28 -38.80 36.67
CA TYR A 114 -24.62 -38.53 37.20
C TYR A 114 -25.71 -39.35 36.48
N PRO A 115 -25.84 -40.65 36.74
CA PRO A 115 -26.62 -41.58 35.91
C PRO A 115 -28.12 -41.27 35.87
N PHE A 116 -28.75 -41.07 37.03
CA PHE A 116 -30.21 -40.93 37.15
C PHE A 116 -30.77 -39.63 36.54
N THR A 117 -30.03 -38.52 36.61
CA THR A 117 -30.47 -37.22 36.07
C THR A 117 -30.25 -37.08 34.57
N TYR A 118 -29.28 -37.82 34.00
CA TYR A 118 -28.88 -37.70 32.60
C TYR A 118 -29.55 -38.74 31.70
N TYR A 119 -29.99 -39.88 32.24
CA TYR A 119 -30.64 -40.97 31.50
C TYR A 119 -31.89 -40.49 30.72
N ASN A 120 -32.85 -39.87 31.42
CA ASN A 120 -34.12 -39.42 30.82
C ASN A 120 -33.98 -38.31 29.77
N ARG A 121 -32.91 -37.50 29.83
CA ARG A 121 -32.69 -36.39 28.90
C ARG A 121 -32.07 -36.86 27.57
N TYR A 122 -31.26 -37.91 27.60
CA TYR A 122 -30.45 -38.30 26.45
C TYR A 122 -30.95 -39.55 25.73
N GLU A 123 -31.90 -40.31 26.29
CA GLU A 123 -32.44 -41.53 25.68
C GLU A 123 -32.91 -41.31 24.22
N CYS A 124 -33.66 -40.23 23.96
CA CYS A 124 -34.10 -39.86 22.61
C CYS A 124 -33.00 -39.31 21.69
N THR A 125 -31.89 -38.80 22.25
CA THR A 125 -30.76 -38.24 21.47
C THR A 125 -29.71 -39.29 21.12
N TRP A 126 -29.63 -40.37 21.90
CA TRP A 126 -28.69 -41.47 21.69
C TRP A 126 -28.91 -42.18 20.36
N SER A 127 -30.16 -42.35 19.93
CA SER A 127 -30.50 -42.90 18.61
C SER A 127 -29.91 -42.05 17.47
N THR A 128 -30.07 -40.73 17.55
CA THR A 128 -29.53 -39.77 16.57
C THR A 128 -28.00 -39.74 16.58
N HIS A 129 -27.39 -39.78 17.77
CA HIS A 129 -25.93 -39.84 17.93
C HIS A 129 -25.36 -41.15 17.41
N PHE A 130 -26.04 -42.27 17.65
CA PHE A 130 -25.65 -43.60 17.18
C PHE A 130 -25.68 -43.68 15.65
N ILE A 131 -26.71 -43.15 15.00
CA ILE A 131 -26.79 -43.08 13.52
C ILE A 131 -25.64 -42.23 12.95
N ARG A 132 -25.35 -41.07 13.56
CA ARG A 132 -24.22 -40.21 13.15
C ARG A 132 -22.86 -40.88 13.37
N LEU A 133 -22.66 -41.53 14.52
CA LEU A 133 -21.46 -42.31 14.83
C LEU A 133 -21.28 -43.44 13.83
N GLN A 134 -22.34 -44.18 13.50
CA GLN A 134 -22.28 -45.30 12.57
C GLN A 134 -21.93 -44.83 11.15
N LYS A 135 -22.43 -43.67 10.72
CA LYS A 135 -22.05 -43.01 9.46
C LYS A 135 -20.57 -42.59 9.45
N ILE A 136 -20.09 -41.94 10.52
CA ILE A 136 -18.67 -41.57 10.67
C ILE A 136 -17.78 -42.82 10.69
N LEU A 137 -18.15 -43.83 11.46
CA LEU A 137 -17.39 -45.06 11.61
C LEU A 137 -17.38 -45.85 10.30
N PHE A 138 -18.46 -45.87 9.52
CA PHE A 138 -18.51 -46.48 8.19
C PHE A 138 -17.67 -45.71 7.16
N LEU A 139 -17.71 -44.38 7.18
CA LEU A 139 -16.90 -43.51 6.31
C LEU A 139 -15.39 -43.75 6.51
N TYR A 140 -14.94 -43.92 7.74
CA TYR A 140 -13.51 -44.08 8.02
C TYR A 140 -13.06 -45.55 8.13
N LYS A 141 -13.89 -46.52 8.55
CA LYS A 141 -13.47 -47.93 8.80
C LYS A 141 -12.95 -48.71 7.59
N LYS A 142 -13.52 -48.52 6.39
CA LYS A 142 -13.09 -49.21 5.16
C LYS A 142 -11.98 -48.45 4.40
N ILE A 143 -11.78 -47.18 4.74
CA ILE A 143 -10.80 -46.29 4.14
C ILE A 143 -9.51 -46.28 4.97
N ILE A 144 -9.56 -46.37 6.30
CA ILE A 144 -8.43 -46.07 7.21
C ILE A 144 -7.11 -46.81 6.95
N SER A 145 -7.11 -48.10 6.62
CA SER A 145 -5.85 -48.87 6.73
C SER A 145 -5.10 -49.16 5.42
N SER A 146 -5.77 -49.51 4.32
CA SER A 146 -5.07 -49.94 3.09
C SER A 146 -5.38 -49.06 1.89
N THR A 147 -6.64 -48.64 1.77
CA THR A 147 -7.08 -47.63 0.82
C THR A 147 -6.63 -46.24 1.23
N LEU A 148 -6.50 -45.86 2.51
CA LEU A 148 -5.98 -44.52 2.87
C LEU A 148 -4.52 -44.39 2.44
N TYR A 149 -3.68 -45.39 2.68
CA TYR A 149 -2.29 -45.31 2.26
C TYR A 149 -2.16 -45.39 0.73
N GLY A 150 -2.91 -46.28 0.07
CA GLY A 150 -2.90 -46.42 -1.40
C GLY A 150 -3.56 -45.27 -2.16
N LEU A 151 -4.74 -44.79 -1.72
CA LEU A 151 -5.38 -43.57 -2.25
C LEU A 151 -4.61 -42.33 -1.86
N LEU A 152 -3.94 -42.25 -0.71
CA LEU A 152 -3.10 -41.11 -0.38
C LEU A 152 -1.95 -41.04 -1.37
N LEU A 153 -1.22 -42.13 -1.61
CA LEU A 153 -0.16 -42.19 -2.61
C LEU A 153 -0.67 -41.92 -4.04
N LEU A 154 -1.83 -42.47 -4.40
CA LEU A 154 -2.38 -42.31 -5.75
C LEU A 154 -3.00 -40.92 -5.94
N LYS A 155 -3.66 -40.35 -4.93
CA LYS A 155 -4.15 -38.95 -4.95
C LYS A 155 -3.02 -37.95 -4.84
N GLU A 156 -1.96 -38.26 -4.11
CA GLU A 156 -0.76 -37.45 -4.07
C GLU A 156 -0.09 -37.46 -5.44
N LYS A 157 0.03 -38.63 -6.08
CA LYS A 157 0.52 -38.73 -7.47
C LYS A 157 -0.39 -38.00 -8.46
N ASP A 158 -1.70 -38.24 -8.44
CA ASP A 158 -2.68 -37.56 -9.30
C ASP A 158 -2.67 -36.04 -9.05
N PHE A 159 -2.50 -35.60 -7.81
CA PHE A 159 -2.42 -34.18 -7.46
C PHE A 159 -1.11 -33.57 -7.95
N GLN A 160 0.02 -34.26 -7.82
CA GLN A 160 1.30 -33.81 -8.36
C GLN A 160 1.23 -33.75 -9.89
N GLU A 161 0.69 -34.78 -10.55
CA GLU A 161 0.56 -34.84 -12.01
C GLU A 161 -0.44 -33.79 -12.53
N SER A 162 -1.58 -33.61 -11.86
CA SER A 162 -2.54 -32.54 -12.19
C SER A 162 -1.96 -31.15 -11.90
N SER A 163 -1.16 -31.00 -10.84
CA SER A 163 -0.52 -29.72 -10.53
C SER A 163 0.60 -29.40 -11.52
N ILE A 164 1.34 -30.42 -11.98
CA ILE A 164 2.33 -30.29 -13.05
C ILE A 164 1.64 -29.93 -14.36
N HIS A 165 0.58 -30.66 -14.75
CA HIS A 165 -0.18 -30.38 -15.96
C HIS A 165 -0.85 -29.01 -15.93
N ALA A 166 -1.48 -28.62 -14.82
CA ALA A 166 -2.05 -27.30 -14.67
C ALA A 166 -0.97 -26.21 -14.76
N LYS A 167 0.22 -26.42 -14.16
CA LYS A 167 1.34 -25.48 -14.30
C LYS A 167 1.92 -25.45 -15.71
N LEU A 168 1.90 -26.55 -16.44
CA LEU A 168 2.30 -26.60 -17.85
C LEU A 168 1.28 -25.85 -18.71
N GLU A 169 -0.01 -26.08 -18.50
CA GLU A 169 -1.09 -25.40 -19.21
C GLU A 169 -1.12 -23.90 -18.88
N ASP A 170 -0.92 -23.51 -17.62
CA ASP A 170 -0.72 -22.11 -17.23
C ASP A 170 0.50 -21.50 -17.90
N ARG A 171 1.60 -22.26 -18.01
CA ARG A 171 2.81 -21.80 -18.69
C ARG A 171 2.59 -21.62 -20.19
N ASP A 172 1.89 -22.54 -20.83
CA ASP A 172 1.58 -22.47 -22.27
C ASP A 172 0.56 -21.34 -22.55
N ASN A 173 -0.43 -21.16 -21.68
CA ASN A 173 -1.33 -19.99 -21.73
C ASN A 173 -0.56 -18.69 -21.53
N ASN A 174 0.40 -18.63 -20.61
CA ASN A 174 1.26 -17.46 -20.43
C ASN A 174 2.15 -17.24 -21.66
N PHE A 175 2.61 -18.27 -22.37
CA PHE A 175 3.35 -18.08 -23.61
C PHE A 175 2.52 -17.33 -24.66
N GLU A 176 1.23 -17.63 -24.77
CA GLU A 176 0.31 -17.00 -25.73
C GLU A 176 -0.23 -15.63 -25.26
N THR A 177 -0.42 -15.45 -23.95
CA THR A 177 -1.15 -14.28 -23.39
C THR A 177 -0.27 -13.31 -22.58
N ASP A 178 0.82 -13.76 -21.96
CA ASP A 178 1.75 -12.97 -21.14
C ASP A 178 3.19 -13.52 -21.18
N ILE A 179 3.90 -13.18 -22.26
CA ILE A 179 5.28 -13.62 -22.53
C ILE A 179 6.23 -13.29 -21.35
N SER A 180 5.99 -12.21 -20.62
CA SER A 180 6.84 -11.82 -19.48
C SER A 180 6.73 -12.81 -18.33
N ALA A 181 5.50 -13.20 -17.99
CA ALA A 181 5.26 -14.22 -16.96
C ALA A 181 5.84 -15.58 -17.34
N PHE A 182 5.76 -15.96 -18.62
CA PHE A 182 6.39 -17.18 -19.14
C PHE A 182 7.92 -17.16 -18.94
N ILE A 183 8.60 -16.07 -19.33
CA ILE A 183 10.06 -15.94 -19.20
C ILE A 183 10.51 -16.03 -17.74
N ASP A 184 9.79 -15.36 -16.82
CA ASP A 184 10.08 -15.43 -15.38
C ASP A 184 10.01 -16.87 -14.84
N PHE A 185 8.99 -17.63 -15.26
CA PHE A 185 8.79 -19.02 -14.84
C PHE A 185 9.82 -19.98 -15.47
N ALA A 186 10.07 -19.85 -16.78
CA ALA A 186 11.01 -20.71 -17.51
C ALA A 186 12.45 -20.57 -17.00
N LEU A 187 12.85 -19.34 -16.64
CA LEU A 187 14.17 -19.07 -16.10
C LEU A 187 14.28 -19.33 -14.58
N SER A 188 13.24 -19.89 -13.95
CA SER A 188 13.17 -20.09 -12.49
C SER A 188 13.55 -18.84 -11.71
N ARG A 189 13.19 -17.66 -12.21
CA ARG A 189 13.54 -16.38 -11.57
C ARG A 189 12.78 -16.26 -10.26
N THR A 190 13.45 -16.54 -9.14
CA THR A 190 12.89 -16.24 -7.82
C THR A 190 12.85 -14.73 -7.64
N ARG A 191 11.66 -14.15 -7.47
CA ARG A 191 11.53 -12.74 -7.08
C ARG A 191 12.13 -12.58 -5.68
N HIS A 192 13.29 -11.94 -5.60
CA HIS A 192 13.91 -11.63 -4.33
C HIS A 192 13.04 -10.64 -3.57
N ARG A 193 12.48 -11.08 -2.46
CA ARG A 193 11.67 -10.26 -1.57
C ARG A 193 12.53 -9.87 -0.38
N ILE A 194 12.77 -8.59 -0.21
CA ILE A 194 13.50 -8.08 0.94
C ILE A 194 12.54 -8.05 2.13
N THR A 195 12.87 -8.82 3.16
CA THR A 195 12.22 -8.82 4.47
C THR A 195 13.06 -8.00 5.43
N LEU A 196 12.45 -6.99 6.05
CA LEU A 196 13.05 -6.23 7.15
C LEU A 196 12.58 -6.87 8.46
N ASP A 197 13.24 -7.93 8.88
CA ASP A 197 12.90 -8.73 10.07
C ASP A 197 13.97 -8.66 11.18
N HIS A 198 15.01 -7.84 10.97
CA HIS A 198 16.09 -7.62 11.92
C HIS A 198 16.55 -6.16 11.91
N VAL A 199 16.75 -5.57 13.09
CA VAL A 199 17.28 -4.20 13.23
C VAL A 199 18.42 -4.19 14.23
N PHE A 200 19.56 -3.60 13.85
CA PHE A 200 20.66 -3.30 14.77
C PHE A 200 20.48 -1.92 15.39
N ILE A 201 20.55 -1.85 16.73
CA ILE A 201 20.55 -0.60 17.48
C ILE A 201 21.85 -0.49 18.26
N ASP A 202 22.51 0.66 18.13
CA ASP A 202 23.65 1.02 18.96
C ASP A 202 23.18 1.33 20.38
N HIS A 203 23.40 0.39 21.33
CA HIS A 203 23.16 0.61 22.75
C HIS A 203 24.48 1.02 23.43
N PRO A 204 24.47 1.89 24.45
CA PRO A 204 25.67 2.41 25.10
C PRO A 204 26.65 1.37 25.67
N THR A 205 26.21 0.13 25.88
CA THR A 205 27.03 -0.96 26.41
C THR A 205 27.43 -1.99 25.37
N GLN A 206 26.53 -2.36 24.45
CA GLN A 206 26.79 -3.28 23.35
C GLN A 206 25.68 -3.19 22.29
N PRO A 207 25.97 -3.23 20.98
CA PRO A 207 24.94 -3.27 19.94
C PRO A 207 23.93 -4.39 20.17
N LYS A 208 22.63 -4.06 20.06
CA LYS A 208 21.51 -4.98 20.26
C LYS A 208 20.85 -5.29 18.91
N LEU A 209 20.65 -6.57 18.62
CA LEU A 209 19.86 -7.04 17.49
C LEU A 209 18.40 -7.25 17.93
N LEU A 210 17.47 -6.56 17.27
CA LEU A 210 16.04 -6.76 17.45
C LEU A 210 15.51 -7.73 16.40
N THR A 211 14.74 -8.71 16.85
CA THR A 211 14.08 -9.74 16.04
C THR A 211 12.56 -9.74 16.22
N ASP A 212 12.05 -9.13 17.29
CA ASP A 212 10.61 -9.06 17.56
C ASP A 212 9.96 -8.01 16.64
N PRO A 213 8.86 -8.32 15.94
CA PRO A 213 8.22 -7.40 15.00
C PRO A 213 7.77 -6.07 15.62
N HIS A 214 7.29 -6.06 16.86
CA HIS A 214 6.87 -4.82 17.52
C HIS A 214 8.07 -3.96 17.89
N ASP A 215 9.12 -4.58 18.45
CA ASP A 215 10.36 -3.88 18.79
C ASP A 215 11.02 -3.28 17.53
N ILE A 216 11.00 -4.02 16.42
CA ILE A 216 11.50 -3.56 15.11
C ILE A 216 10.71 -2.36 14.61
N ASP A 217 9.38 -2.43 14.63
CA ASP A 217 8.50 -1.34 14.17
C ASP A 217 8.77 -0.06 14.99
N ASP A 218 8.83 -0.17 16.32
CA ASP A 218 9.08 0.97 17.21
C ASP A 218 10.46 1.59 16.97
N ALA A 219 11.49 0.75 16.81
CA ALA A 219 12.85 1.20 16.53
C ALA A 219 12.96 1.93 15.19
N VAL A 220 12.35 1.38 14.14
CA VAL A 220 12.36 1.96 12.79
C VAL A 220 11.61 3.29 12.77
N ILE A 221 10.44 3.36 13.42
CA ILE A 221 9.68 4.61 13.55
C ILE A 221 10.52 5.68 14.26
N ASN A 222 11.11 5.33 15.40
CA ASN A 222 11.93 6.26 16.18
C ASN A 222 13.15 6.76 15.39
N HIS A 223 13.83 5.86 14.66
CA HIS A 223 14.96 6.24 13.81
C HIS A 223 14.54 7.25 12.74
N PHE A 224 13.53 6.94 11.92
CA PHE A 224 13.16 7.84 10.82
C PHE A 224 12.55 9.17 11.29
N GLN A 225 11.86 9.20 12.43
CA GLN A 225 11.34 10.45 13.00
C GLN A 225 12.45 11.38 13.53
N ASN A 226 13.57 10.83 14.02
CA ASN A 226 14.64 11.59 14.66
C ASN A 226 15.95 11.64 13.85
N SER A 227 16.03 10.92 12.74
CA SER A 227 17.23 10.82 11.88
C SER A 227 17.70 12.16 11.32
N VAL A 228 16.76 13.09 11.13
CA VAL A 228 17.05 14.47 10.72
C VAL A 228 16.80 15.39 11.91
N PRO A 229 17.82 16.13 12.39
CA PRO A 229 17.64 17.07 13.50
C PRO A 229 16.59 18.13 13.14
N ILE A 230 15.50 18.23 13.92
CA ILE A 230 14.40 19.19 13.73
C ILE A 230 14.89 20.66 13.80
N LYS A 231 16.09 20.90 14.35
CA LYS A 231 16.63 22.22 14.67
C LYS A 231 17.77 22.70 13.77
N SER A 232 17.95 22.14 12.57
CA SER A 232 18.85 22.80 11.61
C SER A 232 18.14 24.02 11.04
N SER A 233 18.27 25.18 11.69
CA SER A 233 18.07 26.43 10.99
C SER A 233 18.98 26.41 9.76
N PRO A 234 18.46 26.68 8.55
CA PRO A 234 19.31 26.75 7.39
C PRO A 234 20.43 27.77 7.65
N PRO A 235 21.67 27.47 7.24
CA PRO A 235 22.79 28.39 7.39
C PRO A 235 22.48 29.73 6.71
N ASP A 236 22.68 30.83 7.42
CA ASP A 236 22.36 32.19 6.93
C ASP A 236 23.20 32.60 5.70
N ASN A 237 24.37 31.96 5.53
CA ASN A 237 25.28 32.26 4.44
C ASN A 237 26.03 31.00 3.97
N ILE A 238 26.37 30.95 2.69
CA ILE A 238 27.15 29.87 2.09
C ILE A 238 28.47 29.59 2.83
N SER A 239 29.09 30.64 3.40
CA SER A 239 30.32 30.54 4.20
C SER A 239 30.17 29.78 5.53
N THR A 240 28.93 29.61 6.01
CA THR A 240 28.63 28.83 7.22
C THR A 240 28.36 27.35 6.92
N LEU A 241 28.38 26.96 5.64
CA LEU A 241 28.28 25.56 5.24
C LEU A 241 29.55 24.79 5.58
N PRO A 242 29.45 23.48 5.89
CA PRO A 242 30.62 22.61 5.96
C PRO A 242 31.44 22.65 4.67
N GLU A 243 32.77 22.53 4.78
CA GLU A 243 33.73 22.66 3.68
C GLU A 243 33.35 21.88 2.42
N ARG A 244 32.85 20.64 2.60
CA ARG A 244 32.36 19.79 1.51
C ARG A 244 31.29 20.49 0.66
N TRP A 245 30.34 21.16 1.31
CA TRP A 245 29.23 21.84 0.64
C TRP A 245 29.67 23.22 0.15
N PHE A 246 30.45 23.97 0.93
CA PHE A 246 31.03 25.24 0.50
C PHE A 246 31.79 25.08 -0.84
N SER A 247 32.65 24.06 -0.93
CA SER A 247 33.37 23.71 -2.15
C SER A 247 32.45 23.35 -3.32
N ALA A 248 31.36 22.62 -3.05
CA ALA A 248 30.43 22.16 -4.10
C ALA A 248 29.57 23.29 -4.69
N TYR A 249 29.26 24.33 -3.91
CA TYR A 249 28.48 25.49 -4.36
C TYR A 249 29.33 26.69 -4.79
N ARG A 250 30.67 26.56 -4.79
CA ARG A 250 31.55 27.61 -5.28
C ARG A 250 31.30 27.81 -6.79
N LEU A 251 31.26 29.09 -7.21
CA LEU A 251 31.14 29.44 -8.63
C LEU A 251 32.27 28.80 -9.44
N ILE A 252 31.91 28.31 -10.62
CA ILE A 252 32.86 27.74 -11.57
C ILE A 252 33.40 28.89 -12.41
N ASP A 253 34.70 29.17 -12.30
CA ASP A 253 35.34 30.34 -12.91
C ASP A 253 35.22 30.35 -14.45
N ASP A 254 35.09 29.18 -15.08
CA ASP A 254 34.97 29.01 -16.53
C ASP A 254 33.53 29.18 -17.07
N VAL A 255 32.55 29.38 -16.19
CA VAL A 255 31.13 29.53 -16.57
C VAL A 255 30.75 31.00 -16.51
N ASP A 256 30.22 31.51 -17.62
CA ASP A 256 29.75 32.89 -17.68
C ASP A 256 28.60 33.12 -16.68
N SER A 257 28.78 34.12 -15.82
CA SER A 257 27.78 34.59 -14.86
C SER A 257 26.42 34.93 -15.47
N SER A 258 26.36 35.20 -16.79
CA SER A 258 25.11 35.51 -17.48
C SER A 258 24.05 34.41 -17.39
N ILE A 259 24.45 33.14 -17.17
CA ILE A 259 23.50 32.01 -17.00
C ILE A 259 22.59 32.16 -15.78
N TYR A 260 22.99 32.98 -14.79
CA TYR A 260 22.23 33.17 -13.55
C TYR A 260 21.21 34.32 -13.64
N ASN A 261 21.32 35.18 -14.66
CA ASN A 261 20.52 36.41 -14.77
C ASN A 261 19.01 36.15 -14.76
N SER A 262 18.56 35.05 -15.36
CA SER A 262 17.16 34.66 -15.45
C SER A 262 16.81 33.41 -14.62
N LEU A 263 17.74 32.92 -13.78
CA LEU A 263 17.55 31.65 -13.06
C LEU A 263 16.43 31.75 -12.01
N LEU A 264 16.25 32.93 -11.44
CA LEU A 264 15.21 33.20 -10.43
C LEU A 264 13.96 33.85 -11.03
N ASP A 265 13.88 33.96 -12.35
CA ASP A 265 12.69 34.46 -13.01
C ASP A 265 11.50 33.52 -12.77
N SER A 266 10.34 34.13 -12.57
CA SER A 266 9.11 33.37 -12.37
C SER A 266 8.70 32.65 -13.66
N PRO A 267 8.17 31.42 -13.58
CA PRO A 267 7.81 30.66 -14.77
C PRO A 267 6.69 31.35 -15.55
N THR A 268 6.80 31.29 -16.87
CA THR A 268 5.76 31.76 -17.79
C THR A 268 4.60 30.76 -17.87
N LEU A 269 3.46 31.21 -18.41
CA LEU A 269 2.31 30.32 -18.63
C LEU A 269 2.64 29.17 -19.60
N GLU A 270 3.44 29.44 -20.64
CA GLU A 270 3.83 28.42 -21.61
C GLU A 270 4.72 27.35 -20.98
N GLU A 271 5.75 27.76 -20.24
CA GLU A 271 6.62 26.84 -19.50
C GLU A 271 5.84 26.03 -18.47
N TRP A 272 4.90 26.65 -17.78
CA TRP A 272 4.03 25.98 -16.83
C TRP A 272 3.20 24.88 -17.49
N LEU A 273 2.48 25.21 -18.56
CA LEU A 273 1.63 24.25 -19.27
C LEU A 273 2.46 23.10 -19.87
N SER A 274 3.61 23.42 -20.48
CA SER A 274 4.56 22.43 -20.99
C SER A 274 5.03 21.49 -19.86
N THR A 275 5.47 22.06 -18.74
CA THR A 275 5.96 21.29 -17.57
C THR A 275 4.89 20.36 -17.03
N VAL A 276 3.67 20.87 -16.75
CA VAL A 276 2.56 20.08 -16.22
C VAL A 276 2.19 18.93 -17.16
N SER A 277 2.14 19.20 -18.47
CA SER A 277 1.82 18.17 -19.47
C SER A 277 2.85 17.03 -19.50
N SER A 278 4.13 17.36 -19.30
CA SER A 278 5.27 16.43 -19.35
C SER A 278 5.42 15.57 -18.09
N MET A 279 4.72 15.90 -16.99
CA MET A 279 4.85 15.17 -15.73
C MET A 279 4.52 13.68 -15.91
N PRO A 280 5.24 12.75 -15.29
CA PRO A 280 4.98 11.33 -15.48
C PRO A 280 3.69 10.89 -14.76
N ASN A 281 2.93 9.96 -15.34
CA ASN A 281 1.77 9.36 -14.69
C ASN A 281 2.20 8.29 -13.67
N ASP A 282 1.26 7.83 -12.86
CA ASP A 282 1.40 6.75 -11.88
C ASP A 282 2.47 7.00 -10.80
N LYS A 283 2.69 8.28 -10.49
CA LYS A 283 3.52 8.67 -9.36
C LYS A 283 2.72 8.72 -8.07
N ALA A 284 3.41 8.38 -6.99
CA ALA A 284 2.81 8.43 -5.66
C ALA A 284 2.58 9.89 -5.26
N PRO A 285 1.35 10.27 -4.88
CA PRO A 285 1.12 11.62 -4.38
C PRO A 285 1.78 11.80 -3.01
N GLY A 286 2.19 13.04 -2.73
CA GLY A 286 2.63 13.47 -1.41
C GLY A 286 1.50 13.50 -0.38
N PRO A 287 1.74 14.07 0.81
CA PRO A 287 0.73 14.18 1.87
C PRO A 287 -0.58 14.83 1.40
N SER A 288 -0.47 15.77 0.46
CA SER A 288 -1.56 16.50 -0.18
C SER A 288 -2.56 15.62 -0.95
N MET A 289 -2.19 14.40 -1.36
CA MET A 289 -3.01 13.52 -2.20
C MET A 289 -3.36 14.05 -3.60
N ILE A 290 -2.85 15.21 -4.00
CA ILE A 290 -2.97 15.71 -5.37
C ILE A 290 -1.96 14.96 -6.23
N THR A 291 -2.42 14.34 -7.30
CA THR A 291 -1.58 13.60 -8.24
C THR A 291 -1.31 14.43 -9.50
N TYR A 292 -0.30 14.03 -10.29
CA TYR A 292 0.02 14.70 -11.54
C TYR A 292 -1.13 14.58 -12.56
N GLU A 293 -1.87 13.48 -12.56
CA GLU A 293 -3.07 13.30 -13.39
C GLU A 293 -4.12 14.37 -13.06
N MET A 294 -4.32 14.69 -11.78
CA MET A 294 -5.24 15.78 -11.41
C MET A 294 -4.73 17.12 -11.94
N LEU A 295 -3.45 17.45 -11.75
CA LEU A 295 -2.87 18.72 -12.19
C LEU A 295 -2.91 18.90 -13.71
N LYS A 296 -2.80 17.83 -14.48
CA LYS A 296 -2.94 17.85 -15.94
C LYS A 296 -4.35 18.16 -16.43
N HIS A 297 -5.35 17.86 -15.61
CA HIS A 297 -6.76 17.95 -15.99
C HIS A 297 -7.56 19.00 -15.20
N VAL A 298 -6.92 19.80 -14.34
CA VAL A 298 -7.60 20.96 -13.73
C VAL A 298 -8.03 21.94 -14.81
N GLY A 299 -9.11 22.67 -14.55
CA GLY A 299 -9.58 23.69 -15.48
C GLY A 299 -8.58 24.83 -15.68
N PRO A 300 -8.69 25.57 -16.80
CA PRO A 300 -7.77 26.64 -17.16
C PRO A 300 -7.68 27.74 -16.09
N ASN A 301 -8.80 28.09 -15.43
CA ASN A 301 -8.77 29.10 -14.36
C ASN A 301 -8.01 28.58 -13.13
N THR A 302 -8.29 27.34 -12.73
CA THR A 302 -7.60 26.68 -11.63
C THR A 302 -6.10 26.52 -11.92
N SER A 303 -5.74 26.17 -13.16
CA SER A 303 -4.34 26.08 -13.60
C SER A 303 -3.61 27.43 -13.49
N ALA A 304 -4.28 28.53 -13.86
CA ALA A 304 -3.73 29.87 -13.70
C ALA A 304 -3.53 30.26 -12.22
N LEU A 305 -4.44 29.85 -11.33
CA LEU A 305 -4.27 30.04 -9.89
C LEU A 305 -3.11 29.19 -9.33
N VAL A 306 -2.92 27.95 -9.82
CA VAL A 306 -1.75 27.14 -9.45
C VAL A 306 -0.46 27.82 -9.90
N LEU A 307 -0.43 28.38 -11.12
CA LEU A 307 0.71 29.17 -11.59
C LEU A 307 1.00 30.36 -10.67
N ILE A 308 -0.03 31.10 -10.23
CA ILE A 308 0.15 32.20 -9.27
C ILE A 308 0.75 31.72 -7.96
N LEU A 309 0.33 30.56 -7.44
CA LEU A 309 0.93 29.97 -6.25
C LEU A 309 2.43 29.70 -6.47
N VAL A 310 2.80 29.12 -7.62
CA VAL A 310 4.20 28.86 -7.96
C VAL A 310 4.97 30.17 -8.06
N GLN A 311 4.47 31.17 -8.79
CA GLN A 311 5.11 32.49 -8.91
C GLN A 311 5.26 33.18 -7.56
N SER A 312 4.27 33.05 -6.66
CA SER A 312 4.34 33.57 -5.29
C SER A 312 5.47 32.92 -4.50
N CYS A 313 5.75 31.62 -4.72
CA CYS A 313 6.88 30.95 -4.09
C CYS A 313 8.23 31.52 -4.55
N PHE A 314 8.38 31.81 -5.85
CA PHE A 314 9.59 32.45 -6.38
C PHE A 314 9.79 33.86 -5.83
N TYR A 315 8.72 34.67 -5.83
CA TYR A 315 8.77 36.05 -5.34
C TYR A 315 9.08 36.15 -3.84
N THR A 316 8.49 35.26 -3.03
CA THR A 316 8.68 35.27 -1.57
C THR A 316 9.91 34.48 -1.11
N ALA A 317 10.54 33.71 -2.01
CA ALA A 317 11.54 32.70 -1.69
C ALA A 317 11.07 31.73 -0.59
N ASP A 318 9.77 31.43 -0.57
CA ASP A 318 9.11 30.59 0.43
C ASP A 318 8.22 29.54 -0.25
N ILE A 319 7.89 28.46 0.46
CA ILE A 319 7.03 27.37 -0.01
C ILE A 319 5.97 27.04 1.04
N PRO A 320 4.79 26.54 0.61
CA PRO A 320 3.74 26.13 1.54
C PRO A 320 4.24 25.13 2.59
N ASP A 321 3.76 25.27 3.82
CA ASP A 321 4.06 24.35 4.92
C ASP A 321 3.62 22.92 4.61
N LEU A 322 2.53 22.76 3.85
CA LEU A 322 2.08 21.45 3.37
C LEU A 322 3.14 20.75 2.50
N TRP A 323 3.95 21.50 1.76
CA TRP A 323 5.03 20.96 0.91
C TRP A 323 6.30 20.67 1.71
N ARG A 324 6.45 21.24 2.91
CA ARG A 324 7.52 20.93 3.86
C ARG A 324 7.29 19.59 4.58
N GLN A 325 6.09 19.03 4.50
CA GLN A 325 5.75 17.74 5.09
C GLN A 325 6.17 16.59 4.17
N VAL A 326 6.80 15.56 4.74
CA VAL A 326 7.25 14.37 4.01
C VAL A 326 6.68 13.10 4.63
N MET A 327 6.29 12.15 3.77
CA MET A 327 6.06 10.77 4.18
C MET A 327 7.26 9.92 3.77
N VAL A 328 7.93 9.31 4.75
CA VAL A 328 9.07 8.44 4.50
C VAL A 328 8.59 6.99 4.38
N PHE A 329 8.86 6.38 3.22
CA PHE A 329 8.64 4.95 3.00
C PHE A 329 9.98 4.29 2.69
N PRO A 330 10.50 3.42 3.57
CA PRO A 330 11.68 2.63 3.26
C PRO A 330 11.39 1.73 2.05
N ILE A 331 12.09 1.97 0.94
CA ILE A 331 12.03 1.12 -0.25
C ILE A 331 13.31 0.29 -0.28
N PRO A 332 13.24 -1.00 0.08
CA PRO A 332 14.42 -1.83 0.12
C PRO A 332 14.95 -2.05 -1.32
N LYS A 333 16.26 -1.84 -1.51
CA LYS A 333 16.92 -1.98 -2.82
C LYS A 333 17.38 -3.42 -3.02
N PRO A 334 17.19 -4.02 -4.21
CA PRO A 334 17.51 -5.43 -4.51
C PRO A 334 19.02 -5.77 -4.56
N HIS A 335 19.89 -4.99 -3.91
CA HIS A 335 21.33 -5.27 -3.92
C HIS A 335 21.68 -6.43 -2.99
N GLU A 336 22.63 -7.26 -3.44
CA GLU A 336 23.27 -8.29 -2.64
C GLU A 336 24.00 -7.63 -1.47
N TRP A 337 23.73 -8.11 -0.25
CA TRP A 337 24.52 -7.72 0.91
C TRP A 337 25.88 -8.41 0.75
N LYS A 338 26.96 -7.62 0.68
CA LYS A 338 28.33 -8.13 0.64
C LYS A 338 28.87 -8.44 2.02
#